data_AF-A0A7L1TJM0-F1
#
_entry.id   AF-A0A7L1TJM0-F1
#
_cell.length_a   1.000
_cell.length_b   1.000
_cell.length_c   1.000
_cell.angle_alpha   90.00
_cell.angle_beta   90.00
_cell.angle_gamma   90.00
#
_symmetry.space_group_name_H-M   'P 1'
#
loop_
_entity.id
_entity.type
_entity.pdbx_description
1 polymer ?
#
loop_
_entity_poly.entity_id
_entity_poly.type
_entity_poly.pdbx_seq_one_letter_code
_entity_poly.pdbx_strand_id
1 'polypeptide(L)'
;DIVIHWYKQKEGEAPERLLFAAAGHKATVESTFRENRYMVERSSVQKRCVLTIKDVIPDDAATYYCAYWDPHLWRTWIKYFGTGTKLIVSEKGSSPPANSEIMKKKYENQTMYVCLIEKFYPDVIRVTWADDEKEVTENVVKGDTWQSTKEDEYSIASWLTVPAENENKKYYCKYEHEEERASLPTKGIF
;
A
#
# COMPACT_ATOMS: atom_id res chain seq x y z
N ASP A 1 -10.15 22.52 14.62
CA ASP A 1 -10.08 21.96 13.25
C ASP A 1 -8.83 21.11 13.06
N ILE A 2 -8.99 19.94 12.42
CA ILE A 2 -7.87 19.05 12.11
C ILE A 2 -7.13 19.60 10.88
N VAL A 3 -5.82 19.79 10.97
CA VAL A 3 -4.96 20.14 9.84
C VAL A 3 -4.34 18.88 9.27
N ILE A 4 -4.45 18.66 7.97
CA ILE A 4 -3.81 17.54 7.29
C ILE A 4 -2.53 18.05 6.64
N HIS A 5 -1.44 17.36 6.91
CA HIS A 5 -0.13 17.62 6.35
C HIS A 5 0.19 16.52 5.34
N TRP A 6 0.81 16.88 4.23
CA TRP A 6 1.35 15.94 3.26
C TRP A 6 2.87 15.99 3.31
N TYR A 7 3.49 14.83 3.21
CA TYR A 7 4.92 14.63 3.24
C TYR A 7 5.36 13.88 1.97
N LYS A 8 6.51 14.26 1.43
CA LYS A 8 7.23 13.54 0.38
C LYS A 8 8.48 12.95 0.99
N GLN A 9 8.72 11.65 0.80
CA GLN A 9 9.93 10.99 1.24
C GLN A 9 10.60 10.31 0.05
N LYS A 10 11.78 10.79 -0.31
CA LYS A 10 12.66 10.10 -1.27
C LYS A 10 13.36 8.94 -0.57
N GLU A 11 13.78 7.96 -1.36
CA GLU A 11 14.50 6.81 -0.84
C GLU A 11 15.81 7.23 -0.15
N GLY A 12 16.04 6.73 1.07
CA GLY A 12 17.20 7.11 1.88
C GLY A 12 17.14 8.49 2.52
N GLU A 13 16.09 9.28 2.27
CA GLU A 13 15.93 10.64 2.82
C GLU A 13 14.88 10.69 3.95
N ALA A 14 14.97 11.73 4.77
CA ALA A 14 13.96 12.03 5.77
C ALA A 14 12.68 12.57 5.11
N PRO A 15 11.48 12.30 5.66
CA PRO A 15 10.24 12.87 5.15
C PRO A 15 10.25 14.41 5.20
N GLU A 16 10.08 15.06 4.05
CA GLU A 16 9.92 16.51 3.95
C GLU A 16 8.43 16.85 3.89
N ARG A 17 7.99 17.86 4.67
CA ARG A 17 6.61 18.33 4.57
C ARG A 17 6.45 19.04 3.22
N LEU A 18 5.55 18.55 2.39
CA LEU A 18 5.23 19.15 1.10
C LEU A 18 4.29 20.35 1.26
N LEU A 19 3.21 20.15 2.02
CA LEU A 19 2.15 21.13 2.20
C LEU A 19 1.27 20.79 3.40
N PHE A 20 0.35 21.69 3.75
CA PHE A 20 -0.73 21.40 4.69
C PHE A 20 -2.03 22.13 4.34
N ALA A 21 -3.16 21.55 4.77
CA ALA A 21 -4.49 22.05 4.49
C ALA A 21 -5.42 21.93 5.72
N ALA A 22 -5.99 23.06 6.12
CA ALA A 22 -7.07 23.15 7.10
C ALA A 22 -8.44 23.17 6.41
N ALA A 23 -9.49 22.78 7.12
CA ALA A 23 -10.85 22.85 6.57
C ALA A 23 -11.23 24.31 6.23
N GLY A 24 -11.82 24.54 5.05
CA GLY A 24 -12.26 25.88 4.62
C GLY A 24 -11.15 26.85 4.22
N HIS A 25 -9.89 26.42 4.22
CA HIS A 25 -8.74 27.27 3.88
C HIS A 25 -8.00 26.74 2.65
N LYS A 26 -7.35 27.65 1.90
CA LYS A 26 -6.43 27.26 0.82
C LYS A 26 -5.25 26.51 1.42
N ALA A 27 -4.79 25.45 0.74
CA ALA A 27 -3.58 24.74 1.13
C ALA A 27 -2.36 25.66 1.07
N THR A 28 -1.43 25.46 2.01
CA THR A 28 -0.14 26.15 2.04
C THR A 28 0.93 25.16 1.59
N VAL A 29 1.57 25.45 0.45
CA VAL A 29 2.67 24.66 -0.11
C VAL A 29 4.00 25.22 0.40
N GLU A 30 4.91 24.35 0.81
CA GLU A 30 6.23 24.79 1.27
C GLU A 30 7.04 25.41 0.12
N SER A 31 7.85 26.42 0.45
CA SER A 31 8.58 27.25 -0.54
C SER A 31 9.55 26.47 -1.43
N THR A 32 10.01 25.30 -0.98
CA THR A 32 10.87 24.39 -1.75
C THR A 32 10.14 23.73 -2.93
N PHE A 33 8.81 23.78 -2.95
CA PHE A 33 7.96 23.17 -3.96
C PHE A 33 7.22 24.19 -4.83
N ARG A 34 6.97 23.83 -6.09
CA ARG A 34 6.22 24.68 -7.03
C ARG A 34 4.72 24.62 -6.73
N GLU A 35 4.17 25.69 -6.16
CA GLU A 35 2.76 25.79 -5.72
C GLU A 35 1.76 25.28 -6.78
N ASN A 36 1.94 25.64 -8.06
CA ASN A 36 0.97 25.35 -9.12
C ASN A 36 0.86 23.86 -9.50
N ARG A 37 1.81 23.01 -9.09
CA ARG A 37 1.79 21.57 -9.39
C ARG A 37 1.02 20.75 -8.37
N TYR A 38 0.89 21.25 -7.14
CA TYR A 38 0.34 20.49 -6.03
C TYR A 38 -1.02 21.07 -5.64
N MET A 39 -2.07 20.27 -5.76
CA MET A 39 -3.41 20.64 -5.35
C MET A 39 -3.88 19.75 -4.21
N VAL A 40 -4.67 20.33 -3.31
CA VAL A 40 -5.30 19.58 -2.23
C VAL A 40 -6.78 19.84 -2.23
N GLU A 41 -7.54 18.75 -2.25
CA GLU A 41 -8.97 18.79 -2.07
C GLU A 41 -9.33 18.10 -0.77
N ARG A 42 -10.11 18.78 0.06
CA ARG A 42 -10.54 18.25 1.35
C ARG A 42 -12.05 18.24 1.42
N SER A 43 -12.61 17.07 1.67
CA SER A 43 -14.02 16.88 1.95
C SER A 43 -14.19 16.41 3.39
N SER A 44 -14.73 17.28 4.25
CA SER A 44 -15.11 16.93 5.62
C SER A 44 -16.26 15.91 5.64
N VAL A 45 -17.19 16.00 4.68
CA VAL A 45 -18.32 15.09 4.52
C VAL A 45 -17.85 13.68 4.21
N GLN A 46 -16.96 13.52 3.23
CA GLN A 46 -16.40 12.21 2.84
C GLN A 46 -15.24 11.77 3.73
N LYS A 47 -14.84 12.59 4.72
CA LYS A 47 -13.66 12.39 5.56
C LYS A 47 -12.41 12.08 4.73
N ARG A 48 -12.23 12.80 3.61
CA ARG A 48 -11.17 12.55 2.62
C ARG A 48 -10.34 13.80 2.41
N CYS A 49 -9.04 13.60 2.21
CA CYS A 49 -8.13 14.60 1.70
C CYS A 49 -7.34 13.98 0.56
N VAL A 50 -7.36 14.64 -0.60
CA VAL A 50 -6.74 14.18 -1.84
C VAL A 50 -5.61 15.13 -2.17
N LEU A 51 -4.42 14.59 -2.42
CA LEU A 51 -3.30 15.30 -3.01
C LEU A 51 -3.27 14.97 -4.51
N THR A 52 -3.24 16.00 -5.34
CA THR A 52 -3.10 15.88 -6.79
C THR A 52 -1.78 16.52 -7.21
N ILE A 53 -0.95 15.75 -7.93
CA ILE A 53 0.32 16.21 -8.49
C ILE A 53 0.14 16.33 -10.01
N LYS A 54 0.29 17.54 -10.55
CA LYS A 54 0.20 17.81 -12.00
C LYS A 54 1.55 17.70 -12.67
N ASP A 55 1.52 17.31 -13.94
CA ASP A 55 2.69 17.24 -14.83
C ASP A 55 3.82 16.38 -14.23
N VAL A 56 3.49 15.22 -13.66
CA VAL A 56 4.40 14.32 -12.94
C VAL A 56 5.74 14.15 -13.68
N ILE A 57 6.84 14.37 -12.95
CA ILE A 57 8.23 14.24 -13.47
C ILE A 57 9.00 13.20 -12.66
N PRO A 58 10.15 12.70 -13.17
CA PRO A 58 10.95 11.70 -12.46
C PRO A 58 11.33 12.09 -11.02
N ASP A 59 11.55 13.38 -10.73
CA ASP A 59 11.85 13.85 -9.36
C ASP A 59 10.69 13.64 -8.37
N ASP A 60 9.45 13.48 -8.85
CA ASP A 60 8.29 13.20 -8.00
C ASP A 60 8.25 11.75 -7.51
N ALA A 61 9.09 10.85 -8.04
CA ALA A 61 9.17 9.48 -7.53
C ALA A 61 9.59 9.49 -6.05
N ALA A 62 8.66 9.06 -5.18
CA ALA A 62 8.78 9.13 -3.73
C ALA A 62 7.63 8.36 -3.06
N THR A 63 7.73 8.15 -1.76
CA THR A 63 6.58 7.77 -0.93
C THR A 63 5.94 9.00 -0.34
N TYR A 64 4.63 9.16 -0.58
CA TYR A 64 3.83 10.27 -0.08
C TYR A 64 3.01 9.85 1.13
N TYR A 65 3.10 10.61 2.21
CA TYR A 65 2.37 10.33 3.45
C TYR A 65 1.43 11.48 3.78
N CYS A 66 0.20 11.16 4.17
CA CYS A 66 -0.66 12.11 4.87
C CYS A 66 -0.49 11.94 6.38
N ALA A 67 -0.59 13.04 7.12
CA ALA A 67 -0.46 13.03 8.57
C ALA A 67 -1.28 14.14 9.23
N TYR A 68 -1.70 13.93 10.48
CA TYR A 68 -2.38 14.94 11.26
C TYR A 68 -1.96 14.88 12.74
N TRP A 69 -2.12 16.00 13.44
CA TRP A 69 -1.91 16.07 14.89
C TRP A 69 -3.19 15.72 15.63
N ASP A 70 -3.09 14.86 16.65
CA ASP A 70 -4.23 14.54 17.50
C ASP A 70 -4.65 15.77 18.32
N PRO A 71 -5.87 16.33 18.10
CA PRO A 71 -6.31 17.48 18.85
C PRO A 71 -6.70 17.15 20.30
N HIS A 72 -6.89 15.87 20.66
CA HIS A 72 -7.38 15.45 21.97
C HIS A 72 -6.26 15.21 22.99
N LEU A 73 -5.00 15.15 22.54
CA LEU A 73 -3.84 14.87 23.37
C LEU A 73 -3.04 16.14 23.71
N TRP A 74 -3.69 17.10 24.35
CA TRP A 74 -3.10 18.40 24.73
C TRP A 74 -1.83 18.33 25.60
N ARG A 75 -1.50 17.18 26.19
CA ARG A 75 -0.27 16.95 26.97
C ARG A 75 0.85 16.25 26.18
N THR A 76 0.56 15.72 24.99
CA THR A 76 1.51 14.98 24.15
C THR A 76 1.26 15.28 22.69
N TRP A 77 2.23 15.90 22.03
CA TRP A 77 2.17 16.19 20.60
C TRP A 77 2.38 14.89 19.80
N ILE A 78 1.31 14.13 19.59
CA ILE A 78 1.34 12.91 18.78
C ILE A 78 0.89 13.24 17.36
N LYS A 79 1.74 12.89 16.39
CA LYS A 79 1.44 12.98 14.97
C LYS A 79 1.20 11.60 14.41
N TYR A 80 0.02 11.37 13.83
CA TYR A 80 -0.30 10.12 13.16
C TYR A 80 -0.01 10.24 11.67
N PHE A 81 0.73 9.27 11.15
CA PHE A 81 1.01 9.12 9.73
C PHE A 81 0.15 7.99 9.15
N GLY A 82 -0.35 8.19 7.94
CA GLY A 82 -0.87 7.09 7.13
C GLY A 82 0.24 6.14 6.69
N THR A 83 -0.13 5.01 6.11
CA THR A 83 0.82 3.98 5.64
C THR A 83 1.68 4.44 4.46
N GLY A 84 1.26 5.51 3.78
CA GLY A 84 1.94 6.09 2.63
C GLY A 84 1.52 5.47 1.29
N THR A 85 1.81 6.19 0.22
CA THR A 85 1.58 5.79 -1.18
C THR A 85 2.88 5.99 -1.95
N LYS A 86 3.47 4.90 -2.47
CA LYS A 86 4.68 4.96 -3.32
C LYS A 86 4.27 5.35 -4.73
N LEU A 87 4.82 6.46 -5.23
CA LEU A 87 4.68 6.90 -6.61
C LEU A 87 5.94 6.51 -7.38
N ILE A 88 5.75 5.76 -8.46
CA ILE A 88 6.81 5.41 -9.41
C ILE A 88 6.53 6.15 -10.71
N VAL A 89 7.55 6.81 -11.24
CA VAL A 89 7.47 7.52 -12.51
C VAL A 89 8.34 6.78 -13.50
N SER A 90 7.69 6.17 -14.49
CA SER A 90 8.33 5.33 -15.50
C SER A 90 7.70 5.56 -16.87
N GLU A 91 8.49 5.39 -17.92
CA GLU A 91 8.00 5.36 -19.31
C GLU A 91 7.35 4.01 -19.66
N LYS A 92 7.66 2.95 -18.88
CA LYS A 92 7.04 1.64 -19.03
C LYS A 92 5.63 1.68 -18.44
N GLY A 93 4.63 1.27 -19.23
CA GLY A 93 3.26 1.10 -18.75
C GLY A 93 3.14 0.00 -17.68
N SER A 94 2.12 0.07 -16.83
CA SER A 94 1.86 -0.98 -15.86
C SER A 94 1.47 -2.28 -16.55
N SER A 95 1.90 -3.40 -15.99
CA SER A 95 1.45 -4.73 -16.36
C SER A 95 0.88 -5.43 -15.12
N PRO A 96 -0.33 -6.00 -15.23
CA PRO A 96 -0.89 -6.78 -14.14
C PRO A 96 -0.10 -8.08 -13.93
N PRO A 97 -0.26 -8.75 -12.78
CA PRO A 97 0.32 -10.07 -12.57
C PRO A 97 -0.08 -11.07 -13.66
N ALA A 98 0.91 -11.67 -14.32
CA ALA A 98 0.66 -12.65 -15.37
C ALA A 98 0.14 -13.99 -14.81
N ASN A 99 0.60 -14.37 -13.62
CA ASN A 99 0.17 -15.56 -12.91
C ASN A 99 -0.03 -15.27 -11.43
N SER A 100 -0.96 -15.99 -10.82
CA SER A 100 -1.10 -16.00 -9.38
C SER A 100 -1.67 -17.34 -8.90
N GLU A 101 -1.08 -17.89 -7.84
CA GLU A 101 -1.46 -19.20 -7.32
C GLU A 101 -1.28 -19.30 -5.80
N ILE A 102 -1.95 -20.29 -5.21
CA ILE A 102 -1.76 -20.65 -3.81
C ILE A 102 -1.23 -22.07 -3.70
N MET A 103 -0.05 -22.20 -3.11
CA MET A 103 0.53 -23.48 -2.71
C MET A 103 0.19 -23.77 -1.25
N LYS A 104 0.11 -25.06 -0.91
CA LYS A 104 -0.19 -25.55 0.44
C LYS A 104 0.86 -26.55 0.87
N LYS A 105 1.38 -26.39 2.09
CA LYS A 105 2.23 -27.39 2.74
C LYS A 105 1.72 -27.71 4.14
N LYS A 106 1.46 -29.00 4.39
CA LYS A 106 1.04 -29.49 5.71
C LYS A 106 2.25 -29.90 6.55
N TYR A 107 2.18 -29.60 7.83
CA TYR A 107 3.06 -30.06 8.89
C TYR A 107 2.22 -30.73 9.99
N GLU A 108 2.85 -31.39 10.96
CA GLU A 108 2.14 -32.16 12.00
C GLU A 108 1.09 -31.33 12.76
N ASN A 109 1.43 -30.09 13.14
CA ASN A 109 0.56 -29.23 13.97
C ASN A 109 0.03 -27.98 13.26
N GLN A 110 0.42 -27.76 12.00
CA GLN A 110 0.10 -26.52 11.29
C GLN A 110 0.07 -26.72 9.77
N THR A 111 -0.61 -25.81 9.08
CA THR A 111 -0.64 -25.73 7.63
C THR A 111 -0.11 -24.37 7.19
N MET A 112 0.80 -24.37 6.22
CA MET A 112 1.34 -23.17 5.60
C MET A 112 0.76 -23.02 4.20
N TYR A 113 0.21 -21.84 3.93
CA TYR A 113 -0.22 -21.41 2.60
C TYR A 113 0.76 -20.39 2.05
N VAL A 114 1.08 -20.47 0.76
CA VAL A 114 1.94 -19.53 0.05
C VAL A 114 1.17 -18.99 -1.12
N CYS A 115 0.92 -17.69 -1.15
CA CYS A 115 0.36 -16.98 -2.29
C CYS A 115 1.51 -16.41 -3.11
N LEU A 116 1.68 -16.93 -4.32
CA LEU A 116 2.70 -16.50 -5.27
C LEU A 116 2.03 -15.66 -6.35
N ILE A 117 2.55 -14.47 -6.61
CA ILE A 117 2.04 -13.53 -7.61
C ILE A 117 3.23 -13.13 -8.48
N GLU A 118 3.13 -13.32 -9.78
CA GLU A 118 4.29 -13.28 -10.67
C GLU A 118 4.13 -12.29 -11.83
N LYS A 119 5.28 -11.74 -12.23
CA LYS A 119 5.48 -10.98 -13.46
C LYS A 119 4.54 -9.77 -13.60
N PHE A 120 4.53 -8.90 -12.61
CA PHE A 120 3.83 -7.62 -12.64
C PHE A 120 4.80 -6.45 -12.68
N TYR A 121 4.31 -5.29 -13.11
CA TYR A 121 5.08 -4.04 -13.10
C TYR A 121 4.14 -2.85 -12.84
N PRO A 122 4.47 -1.90 -11.97
CA PRO A 122 5.71 -1.77 -11.20
C PRO A 122 5.72 -2.65 -9.93
N ASP A 123 6.75 -2.55 -9.10
CA ASP A 123 6.94 -3.36 -7.88
C ASP A 123 5.95 -3.05 -6.73
N VAL A 124 4.99 -2.15 -6.94
CA VAL A 124 4.01 -1.73 -5.92
C VAL A 124 2.81 -2.68 -5.94
N ILE A 125 2.74 -3.55 -4.94
CA ILE A 125 1.62 -4.47 -4.76
C ILE A 125 1.22 -4.58 -3.29
N ARG A 126 -0.08 -4.56 -3.04
CA ARG A 126 -0.66 -4.87 -1.72
C ARG A 126 -1.15 -6.31 -1.73
N VAL A 127 -0.69 -7.11 -0.78
CA VAL A 127 -1.13 -8.49 -0.60
C VAL A 127 -1.64 -8.65 0.82
N THR A 128 -2.86 -9.16 0.98
CA THR A 128 -3.51 -9.40 2.26
C THR A 128 -4.12 -10.80 2.29
N TRP A 129 -4.33 -11.32 3.49
CA TRP A 129 -5.06 -12.57 3.70
C TRP A 129 -6.39 -12.29 4.38
N ALA A 130 -7.40 -13.08 4.05
CA ALA A 130 -8.71 -13.01 4.70
C ALA A 130 -9.25 -14.40 5.03
N ASP A 131 -9.91 -14.53 6.17
CA ASP A 131 -10.82 -15.63 6.52
C ASP A 131 -12.22 -15.15 6.09
N ASP A 132 -12.68 -15.65 4.93
CA ASP A 132 -13.79 -15.07 4.16
C ASP A 132 -13.65 -13.55 3.91
N GLU A 133 -14.39 -12.73 4.67
CA GLU A 133 -14.36 -11.26 4.56
C GLU A 133 -13.44 -10.59 5.57
N LYS A 134 -13.04 -11.29 6.63
CA LYS A 134 -12.26 -10.71 7.73
C LYS A 134 -10.77 -10.79 7.43
N GLU A 135 -10.10 -9.65 7.40
CA GLU A 135 -8.65 -9.58 7.23
C GLU A 135 -7.92 -10.34 8.35
N VAL A 136 -6.96 -11.17 7.95
CA VAL A 136 -6.08 -11.95 8.82
C VAL A 136 -4.69 -11.32 8.74
N THR A 137 -4.17 -10.90 9.88
CA THR A 137 -2.83 -10.33 10.01
C THR A 137 -1.92 -11.19 10.87
N GLU A 138 -2.50 -12.05 11.71
CA GLU A 138 -1.76 -12.96 12.57
C GLU A 138 -1.10 -14.07 11.74
N ASN A 139 0.19 -14.34 12.01
CA ASN A 139 0.99 -15.35 11.31
C ASN A 139 1.05 -15.17 9.78
N VAL A 140 0.86 -13.94 9.32
CA VAL A 140 1.07 -13.53 7.93
C VAL A 140 2.47 -12.96 7.78
N VAL A 141 3.20 -13.45 6.78
CA VAL A 141 4.52 -12.92 6.40
C VAL A 141 4.44 -12.46 4.96
N LYS A 142 4.75 -11.20 4.69
CA LYS A 142 4.87 -10.65 3.33
C LYS A 142 6.35 -10.66 2.95
N GLY A 143 6.69 -11.30 1.83
CA GLY A 143 8.04 -11.26 1.28
C GLY A 143 8.34 -9.94 0.58
N ASP A 144 9.61 -9.70 0.31
CA ASP A 144 10.03 -8.63 -0.56
C ASP A 144 9.71 -8.98 -2.02
N THR A 145 9.49 -7.96 -2.84
CA THR A 145 9.42 -8.12 -4.28
C THR A 145 10.80 -8.48 -4.82
N TRP A 146 10.85 -9.44 -5.73
CA TRP A 146 12.06 -9.77 -6.45
C TRP A 146 11.83 -9.63 -7.94
N GLN A 147 12.91 -9.29 -8.65
CA GLN A 147 12.89 -9.16 -10.09
C GLN A 147 13.50 -10.41 -10.72
N SER A 148 12.90 -10.89 -11.82
CA SER A 148 13.56 -11.91 -12.65
C SER A 148 14.74 -11.29 -13.38
N THR A 149 15.94 -11.88 -13.28
CA THR A 149 17.17 -11.35 -13.92
C THR A 149 17.10 -11.16 -15.44
N LYS A 150 16.05 -11.63 -16.10
CA LYS A 150 15.85 -11.56 -17.55
C LYS A 150 14.73 -10.61 -17.98
N GLU A 151 13.89 -10.14 -17.06
CA GLU A 151 12.66 -9.39 -17.35
C GLU A 151 12.54 -8.19 -16.39
N ASP A 152 12.08 -7.04 -16.86
CA ASP A 152 11.77 -5.86 -16.02
C ASP A 152 10.45 -6.03 -15.25
N GLU A 153 10.21 -7.23 -14.72
CA GLU A 153 8.98 -7.62 -14.06
C GLU A 153 9.29 -8.19 -12.67
N TYR A 154 8.37 -7.92 -11.75
CA TYR A 154 8.48 -8.27 -10.35
C TYR A 154 7.55 -9.41 -10.01
N SER A 155 7.95 -10.17 -8.99
CA SER A 155 7.15 -11.20 -8.36
C SER A 155 7.22 -11.03 -6.85
N ILE A 156 6.20 -11.54 -6.15
CA ILE A 156 6.13 -11.52 -4.68
C ILE A 156 5.51 -12.81 -4.18
N ALA A 157 5.87 -13.20 -2.96
CA ALA A 157 5.22 -14.27 -2.21
C ALA A 157 4.76 -13.76 -0.85
N SER A 158 3.62 -14.26 -0.40
CA SER A 158 3.07 -14.02 0.93
C SER A 158 2.68 -15.34 1.56
N TRP A 159 2.99 -15.52 2.85
CA TRP A 159 2.77 -16.76 3.59
C TRP A 159 1.73 -16.53 4.68
N LEU A 160 0.85 -17.51 4.86
CA LEU A 160 -0.07 -17.60 5.98
C LEU A 160 0.11 -18.96 6.65
N THR A 161 0.44 -18.96 7.94
CA THR A 161 0.53 -20.20 8.73
C THR A 161 -0.62 -20.30 9.69
N VAL A 162 -1.35 -21.41 9.65
CA VAL A 162 -2.53 -21.65 10.51
C VAL A 162 -2.37 -22.95 11.29
N PRO A 163 -2.87 -23.01 12.54
CA PRO A 163 -2.96 -24.26 13.30
C PRO A 163 -3.76 -25.34 12.56
N ALA A 164 -3.43 -26.62 12.77
CA ALA A 164 -4.10 -27.74 12.10
C ALA A 164 -5.63 -27.77 12.31
N GLU A 165 -6.11 -27.35 13.48
CA GLU A 165 -7.53 -27.18 13.80
C GLU A 165 -8.26 -26.20 12.85
N ASN A 166 -7.53 -25.24 12.30
CA ASN A 166 -8.04 -24.19 11.42
C ASN A 166 -7.75 -24.49 9.92
N GLU A 167 -7.28 -25.68 9.60
CA GLU A 167 -6.98 -26.10 8.21
C GLU A 167 -8.24 -26.13 7.33
N ASN A 168 -9.38 -26.51 7.91
CA ASN A 168 -10.63 -26.68 7.17
C ASN A 168 -11.29 -25.36 6.76
N LYS A 169 -10.85 -24.23 7.33
CA LYS A 169 -11.30 -22.90 6.96
C LYS A 169 -10.87 -22.53 5.54
N LYS A 170 -11.58 -21.58 4.95
CA LYS A 170 -11.29 -21.10 3.60
C LYS A 170 -10.66 -19.71 3.71
N TYR A 171 -9.38 -19.63 3.37
CA TYR A 171 -8.68 -18.37 3.35
C TYR A 171 -8.59 -17.85 1.92
N TYR A 172 -8.44 -16.54 1.79
CA TYR A 172 -8.29 -15.85 0.53
C TYR A 172 -7.02 -15.02 0.56
N CYS A 173 -6.14 -15.24 -0.40
CA CYS A 173 -5.08 -14.28 -0.71
C CYS A 173 -5.68 -13.21 -1.62
N LYS A 174 -5.74 -11.98 -1.14
CA LYS A 174 -6.22 -10.83 -1.92
C LYS A 174 -5.01 -10.00 -2.32
N TYR A 175 -4.98 -9.56 -3.56
CA TYR A 175 -3.98 -8.60 -3.99
C TYR A 175 -4.59 -7.43 -4.75
N GLU A 176 -3.93 -6.29 -4.63
CA GLU A 176 -4.23 -5.06 -5.35
C GLU A 176 -2.95 -4.57 -6.00
N HIS A 177 -2.95 -4.45 -7.32
CA HIS A 177 -1.86 -3.93 -8.14
C HIS A 177 -2.45 -2.91 -9.11
N GLU A 178 -2.12 -1.63 -8.91
CA GLU A 178 -2.73 -0.51 -9.62
C GLU A 178 -4.29 -0.58 -9.59
N GLU A 179 -4.93 -0.80 -10.74
CA GLU A 179 -6.38 -0.93 -10.86
C GLU A 179 -6.88 -2.37 -10.71
N GLU A 180 -5.97 -3.36 -10.82
CA GLU A 180 -6.31 -4.77 -10.70
C GLU A 180 -6.50 -5.17 -9.24
N ARG A 181 -7.60 -5.91 -9.00
CA ARG A 181 -7.88 -6.54 -7.73
C ARG A 181 -8.25 -7.99 -7.96
N ALA A 182 -7.62 -8.89 -7.22
CA ALA A 182 -7.93 -10.31 -7.29
C ALA A 182 -8.03 -10.94 -5.89
N SER A 183 -8.69 -12.09 -5.83
CA SER A 183 -8.93 -12.85 -4.61
C SER A 183 -8.86 -14.35 -4.90
N LEU A 184 -7.78 -14.99 -4.47
CA LEU A 184 -7.49 -16.40 -4.69
C LEU A 184 -7.88 -17.23 -3.46
N PRO A 185 -8.75 -18.24 -3.57
CA PRO A 185 -9.10 -19.10 -2.45
C PRO A 185 -8.04 -20.19 -2.19
N THR A 186 -7.79 -20.55 -0.92
CA THR A 186 -6.94 -21.70 -0.56
C THR A 186 -7.52 -23.06 -0.95
N LYS A 187 -8.80 -23.10 -1.36
CA LYS A 187 -9.47 -24.26 -1.91
C LYS A 187 -9.96 -23.92 -3.33
N GLY A 188 -9.20 -24.34 -4.33
CA GLY A 188 -9.65 -24.45 -5.72
C GLY A 188 -10.31 -25.81 -5.94
N ILE A 189 -11.48 -25.79 -6.58
CA ILE A 189 -12.30 -26.96 -6.93
C ILE A 189 -11.46 -27.90 -7.81
N PHE A 190 -11.20 -29.11 -7.32
CA PHE A 190 -10.88 -30.25 -8.19
C PHE A 190 -12.18 -30.94 -8.59
#